data_AF-A0A084IQU3-F1
#
_entry.id   AF-A0A084IQU3-F1
#
_cell.length_a   1.000
_cell.length_b   1.000
_cell.length_c   1.000
_cell.angle_alpha   90.00
_cell.angle_beta   90.00
_cell.angle_gamma   90.00
#
_symmetry.space_group_name_H-M   'P 1'
#
loop_
_entity.id
_entity.type
_entity.pdbx_description
1 polymer ?
#
loop_
_entity_poly.entity_id
_entity_poly.type
_entity_poly.pdbx_seq_one_letter_code
_entity_poly.pdbx_strand_id
1 'polypeptide(L)'
;MQFNHLAATTAAIAALGLSVSASASVINFDQHGAAAPAGSVSYDGNGGPLVGSGISFDEINSDAANSPNTLTCNSCTISITSGANTSEGPSEWDFGANTDPYALTLSGTAMTKDSNKVIASGALFHGSISSATVLNSPSASRLTSIVVGEDDINSGLANYYGLDSSAGFNFTNTDIALGNATFGDNGSFDSGQLQNADVTVEHSVPEPSQFGMFGVGLALVLAGLGFRRKQSGSAA
;
A
#
# COMPACT_ATOMS: atom_id res chain seq x y z
N MET A 1 42.66 -17.64 -54.34
CA MET A 1 42.48 -18.08 -52.93
C MET A 1 42.08 -16.83 -52.17
N GLN A 2 40.77 -16.66 -51.91
CA GLN A 2 40.12 -16.91 -50.60
C GLN A 2 40.54 -15.84 -49.56
N PHE A 3 39.68 -15.11 -48.85
CA PHE A 3 38.22 -15.08 -48.70
C PHE A 3 37.84 -13.78 -47.94
N ASN A 4 36.66 -13.22 -48.28
CA ASN A 4 35.59 -12.75 -47.38
C ASN A 4 35.64 -11.46 -46.52
N HIS A 5 34.63 -10.64 -46.80
CA HIS A 5 33.57 -10.11 -45.92
C HIS A 5 33.92 -9.52 -44.54
N LEU A 6 33.51 -8.26 -44.31
CA LEU A 6 32.27 -7.88 -43.62
C LEU A 6 32.32 -6.39 -43.28
N ALA A 7 31.56 -5.56 -44.00
CA ALA A 7 31.22 -4.22 -43.54
C ALA A 7 30.20 -4.38 -42.40
N ALA A 8 30.68 -4.41 -41.17
CA ALA A 8 29.85 -4.47 -39.97
C ALA A 8 29.16 -3.12 -39.76
N THR A 9 27.96 -2.95 -40.31
CA THR A 9 27.00 -1.94 -39.84
C THR A 9 26.42 -2.44 -38.52
N THR A 10 27.09 -2.10 -37.42
CA THR A 10 26.55 -2.28 -36.08
C THR A 10 25.45 -1.24 -35.88
N ALA A 11 24.19 -1.62 -36.13
CA ALA A 11 23.06 -0.92 -35.56
C ALA A 11 23.07 -1.22 -34.06
N ALA A 12 23.87 -0.47 -33.31
CA ALA A 12 23.75 -0.41 -31.87
C ALA A 12 22.40 0.24 -31.57
N ILE A 13 21.37 -0.60 -31.41
CA ILE A 13 20.15 -0.21 -30.72
C ILE A 13 20.62 0.12 -29.32
N ALA A 14 20.86 1.41 -29.07
CA ALA A 14 21.10 1.92 -27.74
C ALA A 14 19.87 1.49 -26.92
N ALA A 15 20.07 0.49 -26.08
CA ALA A 15 19.27 0.24 -24.89
C ALA A 15 19.46 1.47 -23.99
N LEU A 16 18.89 2.60 -24.41
CA LEU A 16 18.70 3.77 -23.58
C LEU A 16 17.75 3.29 -22.51
N GLY A 17 18.31 3.11 -21.31
CA GLY A 17 17.57 2.78 -20.12
C GLY A 17 16.33 3.64 -20.06
N LEU A 18 15.18 2.98 -20.23
CA LEU A 18 13.92 3.51 -19.78
C LEU A 18 14.11 3.64 -18.27
N SER A 19 14.50 4.84 -17.81
CA SER A 19 14.34 5.19 -16.41
C SER A 19 12.86 4.99 -16.13
N VAL A 20 12.48 3.94 -15.45
CA VAL A 20 11.11 3.80 -14.96
C VAL A 20 11.06 4.64 -13.70
N SER A 21 10.20 5.65 -13.71
CA SER A 21 9.89 6.38 -12.49
C SER A 21 8.78 5.59 -11.83
N ALA A 22 9.02 4.98 -10.67
CA ALA A 22 7.95 4.33 -9.94
C ALA A 22 7.00 5.41 -9.38
N SER A 23 5.73 5.32 -9.73
CA SER A 23 4.66 6.06 -9.05
C SER A 23 3.95 5.07 -8.15
N ALA A 24 3.74 5.42 -6.87
CA ALA A 24 3.01 4.54 -5.97
C ALA A 24 1.51 4.73 -6.19
N SER A 25 0.76 3.64 -6.37
CA SER A 25 -0.69 3.64 -6.20
C SER A 25 -1.02 3.27 -4.76
N VAL A 26 -1.88 4.04 -4.14
CA VAL A 26 -2.26 3.93 -2.74
C VAL A 26 -3.73 3.55 -2.63
N ILE A 27 -4.05 2.61 -1.76
CA ILE A 27 -5.41 2.32 -1.29
C ILE A 27 -5.47 2.69 0.18
N ASN A 28 -6.39 3.58 0.55
CA ASN A 28 -6.65 3.87 1.96
C ASN A 28 -7.98 3.28 2.39
N PHE A 29 -7.97 2.67 3.57
CA PHE A 29 -9.16 2.31 4.33
C PHE A 29 -9.30 3.33 5.46
N ASP A 30 -10.46 3.98 5.53
CA ASP A 30 -10.71 5.12 6.43
C ASP A 30 -12.02 4.87 7.21
N GLN A 31 -12.10 5.48 8.38
CA GLN A 31 -13.30 5.68 9.16
C GLN A 31 -13.77 7.14 8.93
N HIS A 32 -14.36 7.39 7.76
CA HIS A 32 -14.78 8.72 7.33
C HIS A 32 -16.01 9.24 8.10
N GLY A 33 -16.86 8.34 8.59
CA GLY A 33 -18.07 8.68 9.33
C GLY A 33 -17.78 9.41 10.65
N ALA A 34 -18.67 10.31 11.07
CA ALA A 34 -18.55 11.07 12.32
C ALA A 34 -18.67 10.23 13.61
N ALA A 35 -18.85 8.91 13.48
CA ALA A 35 -18.93 7.99 14.61
C ALA A 35 -17.55 7.39 14.89
N ALA A 36 -17.18 7.33 16.16
CA ALA A 36 -16.00 6.60 16.63
C ALA A 36 -15.99 5.16 16.07
N PRO A 37 -14.84 4.67 15.55
CA PRO A 37 -14.75 3.29 15.10
C PRO A 37 -15.06 2.32 16.24
N ALA A 38 -15.75 1.22 15.91
CA ALA A 38 -15.90 0.10 16.83
C ALA A 38 -14.54 -0.63 16.98
N GLY A 39 -14.46 -1.54 17.95
CA GLY A 39 -13.28 -2.38 18.19
C GLY A 39 -12.43 -1.93 19.37
N SER A 40 -11.31 -2.60 19.55
CA SER A 40 -10.35 -2.29 20.61
C SER A 40 -8.91 -2.56 20.20
N VAL A 41 -7.98 -1.90 20.90
CA VAL A 41 -6.55 -2.20 20.89
C VAL A 41 -6.10 -2.35 22.34
N SER A 42 -5.35 -3.41 22.62
CA SER A 42 -4.95 -3.75 23.98
C SER A 42 -3.56 -4.37 24.03
N TYR A 43 -2.97 -4.29 25.21
CA TYR A 43 -1.71 -4.92 25.57
C TYR A 43 -1.77 -5.38 27.03
N ASP A 44 -1.25 -6.57 27.33
CA ASP A 44 -1.42 -7.23 28.62
C ASP A 44 -0.40 -6.81 29.70
N GLY A 45 0.66 -6.08 29.32
CA GLY A 45 1.71 -5.63 30.23
C GLY A 45 2.64 -6.74 30.72
N ASN A 46 2.72 -7.88 30.03
CA ASN A 46 3.56 -9.03 30.43
C ASN A 46 4.56 -9.48 29.35
N GLY A 47 4.97 -8.57 28.46
CA GLY A 47 5.84 -8.87 27.32
C GLY A 47 5.10 -9.49 26.13
N GLY A 48 3.77 -9.58 26.17
CA GLY A 48 2.94 -10.12 25.10
C GLY A 48 2.85 -9.21 23.86
N PRO A 49 2.05 -9.60 22.86
CA PRO A 49 1.84 -8.79 21.68
C PRO A 49 0.83 -7.66 21.91
N LEU A 50 0.87 -6.66 21.03
CA LEU A 50 -0.22 -5.72 20.78
C LEU A 50 -1.34 -6.46 20.07
N VAL A 51 -2.57 -6.35 20.59
CA VAL A 51 -3.75 -7.00 20.01
C VAL A 51 -4.80 -5.95 19.66
N GLY A 52 -5.10 -5.83 18.38
CA GLY A 52 -6.23 -5.05 17.85
C GLY A 52 -7.34 -5.98 17.38
N SER A 53 -8.59 -5.69 17.72
CA SER A 53 -9.73 -6.57 17.40
C SER A 53 -10.94 -5.78 16.95
N GLY A 54 -11.50 -6.17 15.80
CA GLY A 54 -12.80 -5.70 15.32
C GLY A 54 -12.84 -4.20 15.00
N ILE A 55 -11.69 -3.61 14.62
CA ILE A 55 -11.60 -2.17 14.42
C ILE A 55 -12.26 -1.80 13.10
N SER A 56 -13.32 -1.00 13.13
CA SER A 56 -14.18 -0.78 11.96
C SER A 56 -13.62 0.24 10.97
N PHE A 57 -13.99 0.07 9.70
CA PHE A 57 -13.80 1.03 8.60
C PHE A 57 -15.09 1.14 7.81
N ASP A 58 -15.37 2.31 7.23
CA ASP A 58 -16.58 2.55 6.43
C ASP A 58 -16.29 3.03 5.01
N GLU A 59 -15.04 3.38 4.70
CA GLU A 59 -14.63 3.92 3.42
C GLU A 59 -13.36 3.23 2.88
N ILE A 60 -13.32 3.03 1.57
CA ILE A 60 -12.10 2.65 0.84
C ILE A 60 -11.91 3.65 -0.30
N ASN A 61 -10.73 4.26 -0.38
CA ASN A 61 -10.38 5.17 -1.46
C ASN A 61 -9.03 4.76 -2.08
N SER A 62 -8.75 5.27 -3.29
CA SER A 62 -7.47 5.05 -3.94
C SER A 62 -7.09 6.27 -4.77
N ASP A 63 -5.80 6.57 -4.85
CA ASP A 63 -5.24 7.60 -5.72
C ASP A 63 -4.79 7.05 -7.10
N ALA A 64 -5.01 5.75 -7.35
CA ALA A 64 -4.66 5.10 -8.61
C ALA A 64 -5.26 5.87 -9.80
N ALA A 65 -4.41 6.17 -10.80
CA ALA A 65 -4.80 6.95 -11.96
C ALA A 65 -6.01 6.31 -12.68
N ASN A 66 -7.08 7.08 -12.85
CA ASN A 66 -8.39 6.66 -13.40
C ASN A 66 -9.30 5.88 -12.45
N SER A 67 -9.13 5.99 -11.12
CA SER A 67 -10.12 5.51 -10.14
C SER A 67 -11.04 6.64 -9.67
N PRO A 68 -12.21 6.87 -10.31
CA PRO A 68 -13.11 7.94 -9.89
C PRO A 68 -13.94 7.61 -8.63
N ASN A 69 -13.76 6.46 -7.99
CA ASN A 69 -14.77 5.95 -7.05
C ASN A 69 -14.20 5.54 -5.69
N THR A 70 -14.57 6.31 -4.68
CA THR A 70 -14.66 5.87 -3.30
C THR A 70 -15.64 4.70 -3.18
N LEU A 71 -15.23 3.62 -2.52
CA LEU A 71 -16.08 2.49 -2.19
C LEU A 71 -16.56 2.61 -0.74
N THR A 72 -17.76 2.11 -0.50
CA THR A 72 -18.28 1.85 0.85
C THR A 72 -17.70 0.56 1.37
N CYS A 73 -17.15 0.59 2.58
CA CYS A 73 -16.70 -0.59 3.30
C CYS A 73 -17.82 -1.09 4.23
N ASN A 74 -18.58 -2.09 3.79
CA ASN A 74 -19.69 -2.62 4.58
C ASN A 74 -19.21 -3.72 5.53
N SER A 75 -19.42 -3.51 6.83
CA SER A 75 -19.01 -4.43 7.90
C SER A 75 -17.51 -4.78 7.82
N CYS A 76 -16.70 -3.78 7.45
CA CYS A 76 -15.26 -3.95 7.39
C CYS A 76 -14.65 -3.81 8.77
N THR A 77 -13.81 -4.77 9.13
CA THR A 77 -13.07 -4.75 10.39
C THR A 77 -11.66 -5.25 10.18
N ILE A 78 -10.70 -4.66 10.89
CA ILE A 78 -9.32 -5.16 10.97
C ILE A 78 -9.07 -5.85 12.30
N SER A 79 -8.24 -6.89 12.24
CA SER A 79 -7.63 -7.55 13.40
C SER A 79 -6.12 -7.47 13.27
N ILE A 80 -5.45 -7.21 14.40
CA ILE A 80 -4.01 -6.96 14.49
C ILE A 80 -3.45 -7.83 15.62
N THR A 81 -2.35 -8.51 15.38
CA THR A 81 -1.56 -9.17 16.41
C THR A 81 -0.08 -9.01 16.09
N SER A 82 0.61 -8.11 16.80
CA SER A 82 2.04 -7.88 16.60
C SER A 82 2.90 -9.04 17.15
N GLY A 83 4.22 -8.90 17.06
CA GLY A 83 5.14 -9.69 17.86
C GLY A 83 5.14 -9.25 19.32
N ALA A 84 5.94 -9.94 20.14
CA ALA A 84 6.10 -9.62 21.57
C ALA A 84 6.59 -8.18 21.78
N ASN A 85 6.21 -7.59 22.91
CA ASN A 85 6.73 -6.30 23.33
C ASN A 85 8.27 -6.36 23.47
N THR A 86 8.94 -5.38 22.88
CA THR A 86 10.39 -5.20 22.92
C THR A 86 10.82 -4.01 23.77
N SER A 87 9.91 -3.07 24.02
CA SER A 87 10.10 -1.90 24.87
C SER A 87 8.79 -1.56 25.59
N GLU A 88 8.85 -1.44 26.91
CA GLU A 88 7.70 -1.12 27.75
C GLU A 88 7.53 0.40 27.91
N GLY A 89 6.26 0.83 28.06
CA GLY A 89 5.89 2.23 28.29
C GLY A 89 6.32 2.84 29.64
N PRO A 90 5.78 4.01 30.02
CA PRO A 90 4.43 4.50 29.67
C PRO A 90 4.37 5.58 28.58
N SER A 91 5.51 6.05 28.05
CA SER A 91 5.53 7.04 26.97
C SER A 91 5.40 6.38 25.60
N GLU A 92 5.97 5.19 25.44
CA GLU A 92 6.10 4.49 24.17
C GLU A 92 6.21 2.98 24.44
N TRP A 93 5.43 2.19 23.73
CA TRP A 93 5.56 0.73 23.70
C TRP A 93 5.99 0.32 22.31
N ASP A 94 7.05 -0.47 22.22
CA ASP A 94 7.49 -1.06 20.96
C ASP A 94 7.21 -2.55 20.96
N PHE A 95 6.76 -3.05 19.82
CA PHE A 95 6.44 -4.44 19.58
C PHE A 95 7.21 -4.95 18.38
N GLY A 96 7.75 -6.16 18.52
CA GLY A 96 8.50 -6.83 17.47
C GLY A 96 7.63 -7.28 16.30
N ALA A 97 8.29 -7.85 15.31
CA ALA A 97 7.65 -8.41 14.13
C ALA A 97 6.75 -9.62 14.46
N ASN A 98 5.64 -9.74 13.74
CA ASN A 98 4.91 -11.00 13.58
C ASN A 98 4.90 -11.37 12.10
N THR A 99 5.65 -12.42 11.76
CA THR A 99 5.81 -12.90 10.37
C THR A 99 4.64 -13.76 9.89
N ASP A 100 3.61 -13.96 10.71
CA ASP A 100 2.38 -14.61 10.25
C ASP A 100 1.72 -13.71 9.18
N PRO A 101 1.43 -14.23 7.96
CA PRO A 101 0.78 -13.46 6.90
C PRO A 101 -0.64 -12.99 7.26
N TYR A 102 -1.21 -13.48 8.36
CA TYR A 102 -2.52 -13.07 8.88
C TYR A 102 -2.42 -12.23 10.17
N ALA A 103 -1.22 -11.81 10.56
CA ALA A 103 -0.99 -10.94 11.72
C ALA A 103 -1.79 -9.64 11.64
N LEU A 104 -2.05 -9.16 10.43
CA LEU A 104 -2.91 -8.04 10.11
C LEU A 104 -3.94 -8.53 9.09
N THR A 105 -5.23 -8.46 9.38
CA THR A 105 -6.27 -8.88 8.42
C THR A 105 -7.44 -7.91 8.46
N LEU A 106 -7.72 -7.24 7.34
CA LEU A 106 -8.96 -6.50 7.15
C LEU A 106 -9.93 -7.33 6.33
N SER A 107 -11.10 -7.60 6.91
CA SER A 107 -12.18 -8.36 6.27
C SER A 107 -13.46 -7.55 6.22
N GLY A 108 -14.24 -7.71 5.16
CA GLY A 108 -15.50 -7.01 4.98
C GLY A 108 -16.08 -7.17 3.58
N THR A 109 -16.90 -6.22 3.16
CA THR A 109 -17.42 -6.15 1.79
C THR A 109 -17.20 -4.75 1.21
N ALA A 110 -16.44 -4.66 0.13
CA ALA A 110 -16.23 -3.44 -0.63
C ALA A 110 -17.34 -3.26 -1.67
N MET A 111 -18.03 -2.12 -1.65
CA MET A 111 -19.20 -1.86 -2.49
C MET A 111 -19.14 -0.47 -3.13
N THR A 112 -19.64 -0.33 -4.37
CA THR A 112 -19.76 1.01 -4.97
C THR A 112 -20.82 1.83 -4.23
N LYS A 113 -20.53 3.11 -3.94
CA LYS A 113 -21.45 4.01 -3.21
C LYS A 113 -22.81 4.19 -3.88
N ASP A 114 -22.84 4.30 -5.22
CA ASP A 114 -24.08 4.65 -5.95
C ASP A 114 -24.97 3.45 -6.30
N SER A 115 -24.36 2.30 -6.56
CA SER A 115 -25.10 1.12 -7.09
C SER A 115 -25.18 -0.06 -6.12
N ASN A 116 -24.55 0.05 -4.95
CA ASN A 116 -24.39 -1.06 -4.00
C ASN A 116 -23.84 -2.36 -4.66
N LYS A 117 -23.11 -2.23 -5.77
CA LYS A 117 -22.47 -3.35 -6.44
C LYS A 117 -21.29 -3.80 -5.58
N VAL A 118 -21.29 -5.08 -5.20
CA VAL A 118 -20.15 -5.71 -4.52
C VAL A 118 -18.98 -5.81 -5.49
N ILE A 119 -17.83 -5.29 -5.05
CA ILE A 119 -16.55 -5.33 -5.75
C ILE A 119 -15.69 -6.47 -5.20
N ALA A 120 -15.61 -6.58 -3.88
CA ALA A 120 -14.87 -7.61 -3.18
C ALA A 120 -15.56 -7.97 -1.86
N SER A 121 -15.37 -9.19 -1.37
CA SER A 121 -15.87 -9.63 -0.07
C SER A 121 -14.92 -10.66 0.55
N GLY A 122 -15.00 -10.82 1.88
CA GLY A 122 -14.09 -11.67 2.66
C GLY A 122 -12.88 -10.87 3.12
N ALA A 123 -11.68 -11.47 3.09
CA ALA A 123 -10.45 -10.74 3.34
C ALA A 123 -10.21 -9.73 2.20
N LEU A 124 -10.17 -8.45 2.54
CA LEU A 124 -9.89 -7.35 1.61
C LEU A 124 -8.39 -7.08 1.51
N PHE A 125 -7.67 -7.24 2.61
CA PHE A 125 -6.22 -7.44 2.62
C PHE A 125 -5.80 -8.25 3.85
N HIS A 126 -4.65 -8.91 3.77
CA HIS A 126 -3.95 -9.48 4.91
C HIS A 126 -2.45 -9.23 4.80
N GLY A 127 -1.73 -9.24 5.91
CA GLY A 127 -0.30 -9.03 5.90
C GLY A 127 0.40 -9.45 7.18
N SER A 128 1.72 -9.46 7.08
CA SER A 128 2.61 -9.61 8.24
C SER A 128 2.94 -8.25 8.85
N ILE A 129 3.38 -8.24 10.10
CA ILE A 129 3.78 -7.01 10.81
C ILE A 129 5.29 -7.02 11.00
N SER A 130 5.99 -6.00 10.51
CA SER A 130 7.43 -5.81 10.74
C SER A 130 7.72 -5.19 12.10
N SER A 131 6.84 -4.29 12.55
CA SER A 131 6.94 -3.60 13.83
C SER A 131 5.60 -2.93 14.16
N ALA A 132 5.35 -2.73 15.46
CA ALA A 132 4.28 -1.84 15.91
C ALA A 132 4.78 -0.96 17.06
N THR A 133 4.32 0.29 17.11
CA THR A 133 4.66 1.22 18.19
C THR A 133 3.39 1.90 18.68
N VAL A 134 3.24 2.03 20.00
CA VAL A 134 2.16 2.79 20.63
C VAL A 134 2.76 3.97 21.37
N LEU A 135 2.39 5.19 20.97
CA LEU A 135 2.87 6.43 21.57
C LEU A 135 1.80 7.04 22.47
N ASN A 136 2.14 7.31 23.72
CA ASN A 136 1.32 8.08 24.63
C ASN A 136 1.66 9.56 24.52
N SER A 137 0.75 10.34 23.92
CA SER A 137 0.90 11.78 23.82
C SER A 137 0.08 12.49 24.91
N PRO A 138 0.71 12.91 26.03
CA PRO A 138 0.00 13.61 27.11
C PRO A 138 -0.53 14.98 26.67
N SER A 139 0.02 15.59 25.60
CA SER A 139 -0.48 16.85 25.05
C SER A 139 -1.72 16.68 24.17
N ALA A 140 -1.98 15.47 23.66
CA ALA A 140 -3.12 15.17 22.81
C ALA A 140 -4.19 14.30 23.49
N SER A 141 -3.96 13.85 24.74
CA SER A 141 -4.80 12.86 25.44
C SER A 141 -5.13 11.66 24.53
N ARG A 142 -4.14 11.16 23.80
CA ARG A 142 -4.32 10.18 22.73
C ARG A 142 -3.16 9.20 22.72
N LEU A 143 -3.47 7.92 22.59
CA LEU A 143 -2.50 6.93 22.14
C LEU A 143 -2.62 6.77 20.63
N THR A 144 -1.49 6.76 19.93
CA THR A 144 -1.42 6.42 18.51
C THR A 144 -0.68 5.11 18.37
N SER A 145 -1.30 4.13 17.71
CA SER A 145 -0.61 2.93 17.24
C SER A 145 -0.16 3.14 15.81
N ILE A 146 1.09 2.81 15.49
CA ILE A 146 1.66 2.72 14.14
C ILE A 146 2.03 1.27 13.88
N VAL A 147 1.55 0.70 12.78
CA VAL A 147 1.87 -0.68 12.35
C VAL A 147 2.44 -0.61 10.93
N VAL A 148 3.46 -1.41 10.63
CA VAL A 148 4.11 -1.49 9.31
C VAL A 148 4.22 -2.96 8.89
N GLY A 149 4.09 -3.26 7.59
CA GLY A 149 4.00 -4.65 7.11
C GLY A 149 4.09 -4.85 5.59
N GLU A 150 4.09 -6.13 5.19
CA GLU A 150 3.92 -6.58 3.80
C GLU A 150 2.55 -7.27 3.66
N ASP A 151 1.85 -7.05 2.55
CA ASP A 151 0.46 -7.51 2.39
C ASP A 151 0.08 -8.05 1.00
N ASP A 152 -1.01 -8.82 0.98
CA ASP A 152 -1.75 -9.21 -0.22
C ASP A 152 -3.11 -8.51 -0.23
N ILE A 153 -3.43 -7.83 -1.33
CA ILE A 153 -4.75 -7.24 -1.56
C ILE A 153 -5.68 -8.25 -2.25
N ASN A 154 -6.96 -8.21 -1.89
CA ASN A 154 -8.00 -8.96 -2.58
C ASN A 154 -8.01 -8.67 -4.09
N SER A 155 -7.87 -9.72 -4.90
CA SER A 155 -7.82 -9.58 -6.37
C SER A 155 -9.01 -8.83 -6.98
N GLY A 156 -10.21 -8.92 -6.42
CA GLY A 156 -11.37 -8.15 -6.89
C GLY A 156 -11.20 -6.64 -6.66
N LEU A 157 -10.65 -6.27 -5.51
CA LEU A 157 -10.35 -4.88 -5.16
C LEU A 157 -9.17 -4.34 -5.99
N ALA A 158 -8.09 -5.12 -6.11
CA ALA A 158 -6.95 -4.77 -6.95
C ALA A 158 -7.37 -4.55 -8.42
N ASN A 159 -8.12 -5.51 -9.00
CA ASN A 159 -8.64 -5.39 -10.36
C ASN A 159 -9.55 -4.18 -10.56
N TYR A 160 -10.36 -3.82 -9.55
CA TYR A 160 -11.23 -2.65 -9.62
C TYR A 160 -10.43 -1.35 -9.75
N TYR A 161 -9.33 -1.25 -9.01
CA TYR A 161 -8.41 -0.11 -9.06
C TYR A 161 -7.34 -0.22 -10.15
N GLY A 162 -7.37 -1.28 -10.98
CA GLY A 162 -6.40 -1.49 -12.06
C GLY A 162 -5.00 -1.85 -11.58
N LEU A 163 -4.89 -2.40 -10.37
CA LEU A 163 -3.63 -2.81 -9.74
C LEU A 163 -3.33 -4.27 -10.08
N ASP A 164 -2.04 -4.60 -10.19
CA ASP A 164 -1.61 -5.99 -10.33
C ASP A 164 -1.77 -6.71 -8.99
N SER A 165 -2.73 -7.62 -8.91
CA SER A 165 -3.00 -8.42 -7.71
C SER A 165 -1.86 -9.35 -7.30
N SER A 166 -0.84 -9.52 -8.15
CA SER A 166 0.34 -10.35 -7.88
C SER A 166 1.56 -9.54 -7.42
N ALA A 167 1.47 -8.22 -7.43
CA ALA A 167 2.56 -7.36 -7.07
C ALA A 167 2.48 -7.06 -5.57
N GLY A 168 3.59 -7.25 -4.85
CA GLY A 168 3.63 -7.04 -3.40
C GLY A 168 3.20 -5.63 -3.03
N PHE A 169 2.36 -5.53 -2.01
CA PHE A 169 1.95 -4.29 -1.41
C PHE A 169 2.76 -4.09 -0.12
N ASN A 170 3.05 -2.82 0.19
CA ASN A 170 3.64 -2.44 1.46
C ASN A 170 2.62 -1.63 2.23
N PHE A 171 2.44 -2.01 3.47
CA PHE A 171 1.63 -1.27 4.40
C PHE A 171 2.49 -0.27 5.16
N THR A 172 2.32 1.02 4.88
CA THR A 172 3.21 2.06 5.38
C THR A 172 2.73 2.69 6.69
N ASN A 173 1.41 2.78 6.94
CA ASN A 173 0.90 3.41 8.16
C ASN A 173 -0.52 2.96 8.53
N THR A 174 -0.68 2.32 9.70
CA THR A 174 -1.98 2.23 10.39
C THR A 174 -1.93 3.28 11.48
N ASP A 175 -2.77 4.31 11.44
CA ASP A 175 -2.90 5.25 12.54
C ASP A 175 -4.20 4.96 13.30
N ILE A 176 -4.07 4.34 14.48
CA ILE A 176 -5.22 4.10 15.37
C ILE A 176 -5.13 5.02 16.56
N ALA A 177 -6.11 5.91 16.70
CA ALA A 177 -6.27 6.76 17.86
C ALA A 177 -7.04 6.01 18.95
N LEU A 178 -6.38 5.62 20.04
CA LEU A 178 -7.00 4.77 21.07
C LEU A 178 -7.88 5.54 22.08
N GLY A 179 -7.96 6.87 21.97
CA GLY A 179 -8.78 7.69 22.85
C GLY A 179 -8.43 7.59 24.34
N ASN A 180 -9.47 7.43 25.18
CA ASN A 180 -9.35 7.36 26.64
C ASN A 180 -8.98 5.96 27.12
N ALA A 181 -7.80 5.49 26.73
CA ALA A 181 -7.32 4.18 27.15
C ALA A 181 -7.17 4.09 28.68
N THR A 182 -7.46 2.90 29.21
CA THR A 182 -7.23 2.57 30.62
C THR A 182 -5.88 1.87 30.73
N PHE A 183 -5.02 2.35 31.62
CA PHE A 183 -3.71 1.76 31.88
C PHE A 183 -3.71 0.98 33.19
N GLY A 184 -3.10 -0.20 33.19
CA GLY A 184 -2.82 -0.96 34.39
C GLY A 184 -1.44 -0.63 34.98
N ASP A 185 -1.24 -1.01 36.24
CA ASP A 185 0.02 -0.75 36.97
C ASP A 185 1.24 -1.46 36.37
N ASN A 186 1.01 -2.53 35.59
CA ASN A 186 2.05 -3.27 34.87
C ASN A 186 2.35 -2.71 33.47
N GLY A 187 1.83 -1.52 33.12
CA GLY A 187 1.99 -0.96 31.78
C GLY A 187 1.06 -1.55 30.72
N SER A 188 0.14 -2.44 31.12
CA SER A 188 -0.97 -2.85 30.25
C SER A 188 -1.84 -1.67 29.86
N PHE A 189 -2.52 -1.77 28.73
CA PHE A 189 -3.55 -0.82 28.36
C PHE A 189 -4.68 -1.48 27.57
N ASP A 190 -5.85 -0.86 27.64
CA ASP A 190 -6.98 -1.15 26.76
C ASP A 190 -7.57 0.16 26.26
N SER A 191 -7.80 0.27 24.96
CA SER A 191 -8.26 1.50 24.31
C SER A 191 -9.63 1.97 24.81
N GLY A 192 -10.51 1.07 25.24
CA GLY A 192 -11.90 1.37 25.59
C GLY A 192 -12.75 1.82 24.40
N GLN A 193 -12.50 3.02 23.86
CA GLN A 193 -13.13 3.56 22.65
C GLN A 193 -12.09 4.17 21.72
N LEU A 194 -12.07 3.69 20.48
CA LEU A 194 -11.24 4.25 19.43
C LEU A 194 -11.81 5.58 18.94
N GLN A 195 -10.94 6.52 18.57
CA GLN A 195 -11.33 7.83 18.05
C GLN A 195 -11.19 7.91 16.53
N ASN A 196 -10.25 7.16 15.97
CA ASN A 196 -9.96 7.14 14.54
C ASN A 196 -9.20 5.86 14.18
N ALA A 197 -9.37 5.39 12.95
CA ALA A 197 -8.62 4.28 12.40
C ALA A 197 -8.39 4.52 10.90
N ASP A 198 -7.13 4.66 10.52
CA ASP A 198 -6.70 4.83 9.13
C ASP A 198 -5.69 3.74 8.78
N VAL A 199 -5.78 3.20 7.56
CA VAL A 199 -4.89 2.17 7.03
C VAL A 199 -4.54 2.54 5.60
N THR A 200 -3.27 2.86 5.36
CA THR A 200 -2.72 3.16 4.03
C THR A 200 -1.90 2.00 3.47
N VAL A 201 -2.36 1.42 2.36
CA VAL A 201 -1.66 0.38 1.60
C VAL A 201 -1.06 0.99 0.34
N GLU A 202 0.25 0.84 0.13
CA GLU A 202 0.98 1.43 -0.99
C GLU A 202 1.53 0.36 -1.93
N HIS A 203 1.46 0.63 -3.23
CA HIS A 203 1.98 -0.23 -4.29
C HIS A 203 2.87 0.56 -5.24
N SER A 204 4.14 0.20 -5.35
CA SER A 204 5.04 0.84 -6.32
C SER A 204 4.77 0.31 -7.74
N VAL A 205 4.13 1.12 -8.59
CA VAL A 205 3.93 0.81 -10.01
C VAL A 205 5.07 1.42 -10.83
N PRO A 206 5.84 0.64 -11.60
CA PRO A 206 6.82 1.21 -12.53
C PRO A 206 6.11 1.97 -13.65
N GLU A 207 6.17 3.30 -13.65
CA GLU A 207 5.70 4.09 -14.80
C GLU A 207 6.83 4.30 -15.80
N PRO A 208 6.55 4.24 -17.12
CA PRO A 208 7.53 4.64 -18.12
C PRO A 208 7.84 6.14 -17.95
N SER A 209 9.09 6.51 -17.67
CA SER A 209 9.41 7.94 -17.53
C SER A 209 9.05 8.70 -18.80
N GLN A 210 8.56 9.92 -18.59
CA GLN A 210 8.28 10.86 -19.67
C GLN A 210 9.52 11.10 -20.55
N PHE A 211 10.72 11.06 -19.96
CA PHE A 211 11.99 11.13 -20.69
C PHE A 211 12.27 9.87 -21.52
N GLY A 212 11.92 8.69 -21.03
CA GLY A 212 11.99 7.43 -21.77
C GLY A 212 11.07 7.43 -22.99
N MET A 213 9.81 7.85 -22.81
CA MET A 213 8.84 7.99 -23.92
C MET A 213 9.26 9.06 -24.94
N PHE A 214 9.78 10.19 -24.47
CA PHE A 214 10.33 11.23 -25.34
C PHE A 214 11.55 10.73 -26.13
N GLY A 215 12.44 9.98 -25.48
CA GLY A 215 13.62 9.39 -26.12
C GLY A 215 13.27 8.37 -27.20
N VAL A 216 12.30 7.48 -26.93
CA VAL A 216 11.78 6.53 -27.94
C VAL A 216 11.12 7.29 -29.10
N GLY A 217 10.31 8.31 -28.81
CA GLY A 217 9.68 9.15 -29.83
C GLY A 217 10.72 9.84 -30.73
N LEU A 218 11.76 10.42 -30.15
CA LEU A 218 12.84 11.08 -30.89
C LEU A 218 13.66 10.09 -31.72
N ALA A 219 13.98 8.91 -31.18
CA ALA A 219 14.69 7.87 -31.90
C ALA A 219 13.91 7.40 -33.14
N LEU A 220 12.59 7.21 -33.02
CA LEU A 220 11.72 6.84 -34.14
C LEU A 220 11.66 7.94 -35.21
N VAL A 221 11.59 9.22 -34.81
CA VAL A 221 11.62 10.36 -35.74
C VAL A 221 12.95 10.41 -36.49
N LEU A 222 14.08 10.28 -35.79
CA LEU A 222 15.41 10.31 -36.40
C LEU A 222 15.64 9.11 -37.34
N ALA A 223 15.20 7.91 -36.95
CA ALA A 223 15.24 6.73 -37.81
C ALA A 223 14.39 6.94 -39.08
N GLY A 224 13.16 7.45 -38.94
CA GLY A 224 12.27 7.74 -40.06
C GLY A 224 12.86 8.76 -41.04
N LEU A 225 13.51 9.82 -40.54
CA LEU A 225 14.22 10.80 -41.37
C LEU A 225 15.45 10.21 -42.08
N GLY A 226 16.17 9.29 -41.43
CA GLY A 226 17.29 8.57 -42.02
C GLY A 226 16.89 7.65 -43.18
N PHE A 227 15.78 6.92 -43.03
CA PHE A 227 15.26 6.05 -44.10
C PHE A 227 14.74 6.84 -45.31
N ARG A 228 14.12 8.02 -45.10
CA ARG A 228 13.71 8.91 -46.20
C ARG A 228 14.88 9.39 -47.05
N ARG A 229 16.02 9.74 -46.44
CA ARG A 229 17.21 10.18 -47.20
C ARG A 229 17.82 9.08 -48.05
N LYS A 230 17.76 7.81 -47.63
CA LYS A 230 18.22 6.67 -48.45
C LYS A 230 17.35 6.43 -49.67
N GLN A 231 16.04 6.66 -49.60
CA GLN A 231 15.15 6.54 -50.76
C GLN A 231 15.37 7.67 -51.77
N SER A 232 15.65 8.90 -51.33
CA SER A 232 15.91 10.04 -52.23
C SER A 232 17.30 10.00 -52.89
N GLY A 233 18.27 9.25 -52.34
CA GLY A 233 19.61 9.09 -52.90
C GLY A 233 19.76 7.93 -53.89
N SER A 234 18.72 7.11 -54.10
CA SER A 234 18.75 5.96 -55.03
C SER A 234 18.09 6.25 -56.37
N ALA A 235 17.75 7.50 -56.66
CA ALA A 235 17.30 7.98 -57.96
C ALA A 235 18.36 8.94 -58.55
N ALA A 236 19.49 8.37 -58.94
CA ALA A 236 20.50 8.98 -59.81
C ALA A 236 21.22 7.87 -60.57
#